data_AF-A0A559GB57-F1
#
_entry.id   AF-A0A559GB57-F1
#
_cell.length_a   1.000
_cell.length_b   1.000
_cell.length_c   1.000
_cell.angle_alpha   90.00
_cell.angle_beta   90.00
_cell.angle_gamma   90.00
#
_symmetry.space_group_name_H-M   'P 1'
#
loop_
_entity.id
_entity.type
_entity.pdbx_description
1 polymer ?
#
loop_
_entity_poly.entity_id
_entity_poly.type
_entity_poly.pdbx_seq_one_letter_code
_entity_poly.pdbx_strand_id
1 'polypeptide(L)'
;IHYAFSQNKTIVLRIPVIPNFNNSLEDAEKFATLFNSLNIDQVQLLPFHQFGENKYRLLNRKYEMDGINALHPEDLIDYQKVFLNHHINCYF
;
A
#
# COMPACT_ATOMS: atom_id res chain seq x y z
N ILE A 1 -2.55 -14.61 8.37
CA ILE A 1 -2.82 -13.40 9.19
C ILE A 1 -3.83 -13.63 10.31
N HIS A 2 -4.77 -14.58 10.18
CA HIS A 2 -5.79 -14.88 11.20
C HIS A 2 -5.25 -15.10 12.62
N TYR A 3 -4.09 -15.76 12.75
CA TYR A 3 -3.43 -15.92 14.04
C TYR A 3 -3.13 -14.58 14.72
N ALA A 4 -2.62 -13.59 13.98
CA ALA A 4 -2.28 -12.29 14.55
C ALA A 4 -3.56 -11.58 15.05
N PHE A 5 -4.63 -11.60 14.25
CA PHE A 5 -5.92 -11.02 14.65
C PHE A 5 -6.58 -11.77 15.82
N SER A 6 -6.34 -13.07 15.97
CA SER A 6 -6.84 -13.83 17.13
C SER A 6 -6.12 -13.54 18.44
N GLN A 7 -4.99 -12.80 18.42
CA GLN A 7 -4.25 -12.43 19.64
C GLN A 7 -4.83 -11.20 20.37
N ASN A 8 -5.98 -10.69 19.96
CA ASN A 8 -6.63 -9.51 20.56
C ASN A 8 -5.70 -8.28 20.59
N LYS A 9 -4.93 -8.09 19.51
CA LYS A 9 -4.02 -6.95 19.30
C LYS A 9 -4.57 -6.05 18.22
N THR A 10 -4.33 -4.74 18.35
CA THR A 10 -4.53 -3.79 17.26
C THR A 10 -3.49 -4.05 16.18
N ILE A 11 -3.96 -4.36 14.97
CA ILE A 11 -3.12 -4.63 13.81
C ILE A 11 -3.47 -3.59 12.75
N VAL A 12 -2.44 -2.96 12.18
CA VAL A 12 -2.59 -2.03 11.07
C VAL A 12 -1.94 -2.65 9.85
N LEU A 13 -2.73 -2.85 8.79
CA LEU A 13 -2.22 -3.30 7.51
C LEU A 13 -1.67 -2.09 6.74
N ARG A 14 -0.45 -2.23 6.19
CA ARG A 14 0.21 -1.17 5.43
C ARG A 14 0.46 -1.62 3.99
N ILE A 15 0.15 -0.75 3.03
CA ILE A 15 0.37 -1.02 1.61
C ILE A 15 1.32 0.04 1.05
N PRO A 16 2.58 -0.30 0.75
CA PRO A 16 3.38 0.47 -0.18
C PRO A 16 2.69 0.44 -1.56
N VAL A 17 2.21 1.58 -2.02
CA VAL A 17 1.60 1.71 -3.33
C VAL A 17 2.68 2.10 -4.31
N ILE A 18 2.99 1.22 -5.26
CA ILE A 18 4.15 1.25 -6.14
C ILE A 18 3.69 1.40 -7.59
N PRO A 19 4.14 2.44 -8.31
CA PRO A 19 3.82 2.64 -9.72
C PRO A 19 4.12 1.40 -10.56
N ASN A 20 3.24 1.09 -11.52
CA ASN A 20 3.34 -0.05 -12.43
C ASN A 20 3.36 -1.45 -11.76
N PHE A 21 3.06 -1.55 -10.47
CA PHE A 21 3.04 -2.82 -9.74
C PHE A 21 1.69 -3.09 -9.06
N ASN A 22 1.25 -2.21 -8.16
CA ASN A 22 0.01 -2.38 -7.39
C ASN A 22 -0.79 -1.07 -7.21
N ASN A 23 -0.63 -0.15 -8.17
CA ASN A 23 -1.15 1.22 -8.12
C ASN A 23 -2.41 1.44 -8.97
N SER A 24 -2.99 0.39 -9.58
CA SER A 24 -4.24 0.54 -10.33
C SER A 24 -5.47 0.52 -9.41
N LEU A 25 -6.59 1.09 -9.86
CA LEU A 25 -7.87 0.97 -9.13
C LEU A 25 -8.36 -0.49 -9.08
N GLU A 26 -8.02 -1.32 -10.06
CA GLU A 26 -8.32 -2.75 -10.02
C GLU A 26 -7.55 -3.46 -8.87
N ASP A 27 -6.31 -3.05 -8.61
CA ASP A 27 -5.55 -3.55 -7.45
C ASP A 27 -6.25 -3.16 -6.15
N ALA A 28 -6.66 -1.89 -6.03
CA ALA A 28 -7.39 -1.40 -4.86
C ALA A 28 -8.68 -2.21 -4.61
N GLU A 29 -9.45 -2.49 -5.66
CA GLU A 29 -10.69 -3.30 -5.58
C GLU A 29 -10.41 -4.73 -5.11
N LYS A 30 -9.37 -5.36 -5.65
CA LYS A 30 -8.96 -6.71 -5.25
C LYS A 30 -8.48 -6.73 -3.79
N PHE A 31 -7.73 -5.73 -3.36
CA PHE A 31 -7.31 -5.61 -1.96
C PHE A 31 -8.50 -5.42 -1.03
N ALA A 32 -9.40 -4.48 -1.33
CA ALA A 32 -10.56 -4.21 -0.51
C ALA A 32 -11.47 -5.45 -0.37
N THR A 33 -11.72 -6.15 -1.48
CA THR A 33 -12.48 -7.42 -1.48
C THR A 33 -11.82 -8.47 -0.60
N LEU A 34 -10.50 -8.64 -0.72
CA LEU A 34 -9.75 -9.60 0.10
C LEU A 34 -9.82 -9.23 1.59
N PHE A 35 -9.61 -7.96 1.94
CA PHE A 35 -9.61 -7.50 3.33
C PHE A 35 -10.96 -7.66 4.01
N ASN A 36 -12.05 -7.40 3.30
CA ASN A 36 -13.39 -7.69 3.80
C ASN A 36 -13.58 -9.18 4.10
N SER A 37 -13.11 -10.08 3.23
CA SER A 37 -13.16 -11.53 3.51
C SER A 37 -12.35 -11.98 4.73
N LEU A 38 -11.39 -11.16 5.15
CA LEU A 38 -10.51 -11.40 6.29
C LEU A 38 -10.92 -10.62 7.55
N ASN A 39 -12.02 -9.86 7.49
CA ASN A 39 -12.49 -8.95 8.53
C ASN A 39 -11.43 -7.91 8.94
N ILE A 40 -10.73 -7.35 7.95
CA ILE A 40 -9.80 -6.24 8.15
C ILE A 40 -10.51 -4.95 7.76
N ASP A 41 -10.58 -4.02 8.69
CA ASP A 41 -11.32 -2.75 8.55
C ASP A 41 -10.41 -1.52 8.58
N GLN A 42 -9.09 -1.69 8.72
CA GLN A 42 -8.14 -0.58 8.78
C GLN A 42 -6.90 -0.82 7.89
N VAL A 43 -6.61 0.15 7.04
CA VAL A 43 -5.47 0.15 6.10
C VAL A 43 -4.77 1.50 6.09
N GLN A 44 -3.44 1.47 6.07
CA GLN A 44 -2.60 2.64 5.80
C GLN A 44 -1.92 2.50 4.44
N LEU A 45 -2.15 3.45 3.53
CA LEU A 45 -1.45 3.54 2.26
C LEU A 45 -0.14 4.29 2.45
N LEU A 46 0.93 3.76 1.89
CA LEU A 46 2.25 4.37 1.89
C LEU A 46 2.61 4.73 0.44
N PRO A 47 2.55 6.01 0.06
CA PRO A 47 2.98 6.44 -1.26
C PRO A 47 4.44 6.06 -1.51
N PHE A 48 4.73 5.51 -2.69
CA PHE A 48 6.10 5.17 -3.08
C PHE A 48 7.03 6.39 -3.00
N HIS A 49 8.24 6.16 -2.49
CA HIS A 49 9.30 7.16 -2.42
C HIS A 49 10.63 6.56 -2.89
N GLN A 50 11.56 7.42 -3.33
CA GLN A 50 12.89 6.98 -3.80
C GLN A 50 13.92 6.74 -2.69
N PHE A 51 13.49 6.72 -1.43
CA PHE A 51 14.43 6.50 -0.32
C PHE A 51 15.08 5.12 -0.42
N GLY A 52 16.40 5.11 -0.30
CA GLY A 52 17.21 3.88 -0.34
C GLY A 52 17.93 3.64 -1.66
N GLU A 53 17.62 4.36 -2.73
CA GLU A 53 18.33 4.28 -4.02
C GLU A 53 19.86 4.37 -3.83
N ASN A 54 20.33 5.32 -3.02
CA ASN A 54 21.75 5.47 -2.72
C ASN A 54 22.41 4.20 -2.17
N LYS A 55 21.68 3.33 -1.45
CA LYS A 55 22.21 2.07 -0.96
C LYS A 55 22.47 1.09 -2.11
N TYR A 56 21.62 1.07 -3.14
CA TYR A 56 21.84 0.26 -4.33
C TYR A 56 23.09 0.73 -5.07
N ARG A 57 23.23 2.05 -5.26
CA ARG A 57 24.42 2.66 -5.86
C ARG A 57 25.71 2.31 -5.09
N LEU A 58 25.70 2.40 -3.76
CA LEU A 58 26.85 2.05 -2.92
C LEU A 58 27.23 0.56 -2.99
N LEU A 59 26.27 -0.31 -3.29
CA LEU A 59 26.48 -1.75 -3.43
C LEU A 59 26.73 -2.17 -4.89
N ASN A 60 26.91 -1.21 -5.82
CA ASN A 60 26.99 -1.45 -7.27
C ASN A 60 25.84 -2.33 -7.80
N ARG A 61 24.62 -2.12 -7.29
CA ARG A 61 23.40 -2.82 -7.72
C ARG A 61 22.54 -1.91 -8.57
N LYS A 62 21.95 -2.47 -9.62
CA LYS A 62 20.92 -1.78 -10.41
C LYS A 62 19.69 -1.54 -9.52
N TYR A 63 19.17 -0.32 -9.55
CA TYR A 63 17.91 0.03 -8.91
C TYR A 63 16.83 0.13 -9.99
N GLU A 64 15.84 -0.77 -9.95
CA GLU A 64 14.86 -0.90 -11.03
C GLU A 64 13.82 0.23 -11.06
N MET A 65 13.68 0.93 -9.94
CA MET A 65 12.75 2.06 -9.81
C MET A 65 13.43 3.40 -10.09
N ASP A 66 14.68 3.41 -10.60
CA ASP A 66 15.37 4.64 -10.98
C ASP A 66 14.55 5.43 -12.01
N GLY A 67 14.47 6.75 -11.82
CA GLY A 67 13.67 7.65 -12.66
C GLY A 67 12.14 7.54 -12.52
N ILE A 68 11.61 6.61 -11.71
CA ILE A 68 10.17 6.55 -11.41
C ILE A 68 9.82 7.66 -10.40
N ASN A 69 8.77 8.43 -10.67
CA ASN A 69 8.35 9.49 -9.76
C ASN A 69 7.84 8.93 -8.42
N ALA A 70 8.18 9.61 -7.33
CA ALA A 70 7.54 9.37 -6.05
C ALA A 70 6.04 9.70 -6.16
N LEU A 71 5.23 8.98 -5.39
CA LEU A 71 3.82 9.28 -5.22
C LEU A 71 3.64 10.14 -3.97
N HIS A 72 2.63 10.99 -3.99
CA HIS A 72 2.15 11.76 -2.87
C HIS A 72 0.72 11.33 -2.49
N PRO A 73 0.24 11.64 -1.27
CA PRO A 73 -1.12 11.28 -0.85
C PRO A 73 -2.20 11.73 -1.84
N GLU A 74 -2.05 12.91 -2.44
CA GLU A 74 -2.95 13.45 -3.45
C GLU A 74 -3.08 12.58 -4.71
N ASP A 75 -2.02 11.85 -5.09
CA ASP A 75 -2.03 10.95 -6.25
C ASP A 75 -2.85 9.68 -5.99
N LEU A 76 -3.14 9.39 -4.72
CA LEU A 76 -3.77 8.15 -4.27
C LEU A 76 -5.19 8.34 -3.74
N ILE A 77 -5.78 9.53 -3.91
CA ILE A 77 -7.12 9.83 -3.41
C ILE A 77 -8.18 8.88 -3.99
N ASP A 78 -8.15 8.60 -5.29
CA ASP A 78 -9.12 7.68 -5.89
C ASP A 78 -8.86 6.23 -5.47
N TYR A 79 -7.59 5.85 -5.27
CA TYR A 79 -7.21 4.56 -4.71
C TYR A 79 -7.74 4.39 -3.29
N GLN A 80 -7.60 5.43 -2.45
CA GLN A 80 -8.15 5.47 -1.09
C GLN A 80 -9.69 5.35 -1.08
N LYS A 81 -10.37 6.07 -1.97
CA LYS A 81 -11.85 6.04 -2.07
C LYS A 81 -12.39 4.64 -2.29
N VAL A 82 -11.69 3.77 -3.02
CA VAL A 82 -12.10 2.37 -3.20
C VAL A 82 -12.25 1.68 -1.84
N PHE A 83 -11.24 1.78 -0.96
CA PHE A 83 -11.32 1.20 0.39
C PHE A 83 -12.47 1.80 1.21
N LEU A 84 -12.65 3.11 1.15
CA LEU A 84 -13.74 3.80 1.86
C LEU A 84 -15.13 3.31 1.40
N ASN A 85 -15.31 3.07 0.09
CA ASN A 85 -16.55 2.52 -0.46
C ASN A 85 -16.80 1.07 -0.02
N HIS A 86 -15.73 0.33 0.28
CA HIS A 86 -15.78 -1.01 0.86
C HIS A 86 -15.91 -1.00 2.39
N HIS A 87 -16.15 0.16 3.01
CA HIS A 87 -16.26 0.35 4.45
C HIS A 87 -14.97 0.03 5.24
N ILE A 88 -13.81 0.15 4.59
CA ILE A 88 -12.50 0.00 5.20
C ILE A 88 -11.95 1.41 5.51
N ASN A 89 -11.62 1.67 6.78
CA ASN A 89 -10.96 2.89 7.20
C ASN A 89 -9.55 2.96 6.58
N CYS A 90 -9.38 3.87 5.62
CA CYS A 90 -8.17 3.98 4.82
C CYS A 90 -7.56 5.38 4.92
N TYR A 91 -6.28 5.47 5.24
CA TYR A 91 -5.54 6.72 5.44
C TYR A 91 -4.10 6.62 4.94
N PHE A 92 -3.37 7.74 4.93
CA PHE A 92 -1.95 7.83 4.55
C PHE A 92 -1.04 7.86 5.77
#